data_AF-A0A925HRJ2-F1
#
_entry.id   AF-A0A925HRJ2-F1
#
_cell.length_a   1.000
_cell.length_b   1.000
_cell.length_c   1.000
_cell.angle_alpha   90.00
_cell.angle_beta   90.00
_cell.angle_gamma   90.00
#
_symmetry.space_group_name_H-M   'P 1'
#
loop_
_entity.id
_entity.type
_entity.pdbx_description
1 polymer ?
#
loop_
_entity_poly.entity_id
_entity_poly.type
_entity_poly.pdbx_seq_one_letter_code
_entity_poly.pdbx_strand_id
1 'polypeptide(L)'
;GGAAGSLGAFVRNPGTDAETVLPSTSSSTALVRGDVLRIITPGGGGFGDPRERDRERVKRDVDEGKVSADRARTDYGFNSSRHGP
;
A
#
# COMPACT_ATOMS: atom_id res chain seq x y z
N GLY A 1 -5.33 5.74 10.80
CA GLY A 1 -6.32 6.25 9.84
C GLY A 1 -6.43 7.73 9.99
N GLY A 2 -6.60 8.50 8.90
CA GLY A 2 -6.59 9.97 8.85
C GLY A 2 -5.86 10.50 7.60
N ALA A 3 -5.00 9.67 6.99
CA ALA A 3 -4.23 10.01 5.80
C ALA A 3 -5.00 9.69 4.49
N ALA A 4 -4.61 10.39 3.42
CA ALA A 4 -5.05 10.09 2.06
C ALA A 4 -4.73 8.63 1.67
N GLY A 5 -5.57 8.05 0.82
CA GLY A 5 -5.34 6.73 0.24
C GLY A 5 -4.08 6.70 -0.62
N SER A 6 -3.49 5.51 -0.81
CA SER A 6 -2.37 5.37 -1.73
C SER A 6 -2.83 5.62 -3.16
N LEU A 7 -2.02 6.32 -3.95
CA LEU A 7 -2.30 6.53 -5.38
C LEU A 7 -2.22 5.20 -6.13
N GLY A 8 -3.11 5.04 -7.09
CA GLY A 8 -3.01 3.96 -8.07
C GLY A 8 -1.97 4.30 -9.14
N ALA A 9 -1.45 3.28 -9.82
CA ALA A 9 -0.52 3.44 -10.92
C ALA A 9 -0.60 2.27 -11.90
N PHE A 10 -0.28 2.54 -13.16
CA PHE A 10 -0.06 1.53 -14.19
C PHE A 10 1.41 1.58 -14.58
N VAL A 11 2.13 0.48 -14.42
CA VAL A 11 3.57 0.40 -14.71
C VAL A 11 3.82 -0.70 -15.73
N ARG A 12 4.41 -0.35 -16.87
CA ARG A 12 4.86 -1.30 -17.89
C ARG A 12 6.31 -1.71 -17.62
N ASN A 13 6.61 -3.00 -17.78
CA ASN A 13 7.91 -3.64 -17.61
C ASN A 13 8.61 -3.26 -16.29
N PRO A 14 7.93 -3.43 -15.14
CA PRO A 14 8.46 -3.03 -13.85
C PRO A 14 9.76 -3.78 -13.51
N GLY A 15 10.76 -3.07 -13.02
CA GLY A 15 12.06 -3.62 -12.63
C GLY A 15 12.99 -3.92 -13.81
N THR A 16 12.76 -3.30 -14.97
CA THR A 16 13.61 -3.44 -16.16
C THR A 16 14.06 -2.07 -16.66
N ASP A 17 15.06 -2.04 -17.54
CA ASP A 17 15.50 -0.80 -18.22
C ASP A 17 14.40 -0.16 -19.09
N ALA A 18 13.35 -0.92 -19.42
CA ALA A 18 12.19 -0.46 -20.19
C ALA A 18 10.98 -0.08 -19.31
N GLU A 19 11.18 0.12 -18.01
CA GLU A 19 10.12 0.51 -17.09
C GLU A 19 9.48 1.85 -17.51
N THR A 20 8.15 1.92 -17.54
CA THR A 20 7.45 3.17 -17.83
C THR A 20 6.17 3.27 -17.01
N VAL A 21 5.98 4.39 -16.33
CA VAL A 21 4.71 4.72 -15.66
C VAL A 21 3.75 5.28 -16.70
N LEU A 22 2.61 4.63 -16.84
CA LEU A 22 1.58 4.99 -17.81
C LEU A 22 0.58 5.99 -17.19
N PRO A 23 -0.08 6.82 -18.02
CA PRO A 23 -1.16 7.69 -17.56
C PRO A 23 -2.28 6.90 -16.87
N SER A 24 -2.84 7.48 -15.81
CA SER A 24 -3.97 6.91 -15.05
C SER A 24 -5.26 6.82 -15.86
N THR A 25 -5.34 7.51 -17.00
CA THR A 25 -6.40 7.39 -18.00
C THR A 25 -5.75 7.29 -19.38
N SER A 26 -5.93 6.16 -20.05
CA SER A 26 -5.60 6.01 -21.47
C SER A 26 -6.41 4.84 -22.03
N SER A 27 -7.12 5.09 -23.13
CA SER A 27 -7.95 4.08 -23.81
C SER A 27 -7.17 3.26 -24.86
N SER A 28 -5.89 3.57 -25.09
CA SER A 28 -5.13 3.04 -26.24
C SER A 28 -3.62 2.86 -25.99
N THR A 29 -3.22 2.34 -24.82
CA THR A 29 -1.83 1.88 -24.66
C THR A 29 -1.66 0.55 -25.38
N ALA A 30 -0.95 0.56 -26.52
CA ALA A 30 -0.58 -0.66 -27.23
C ALA A 30 0.46 -1.43 -26.41
N LEU A 31 0.12 -2.65 -25.98
CA LEU A 31 1.04 -3.60 -25.38
C LEU A 31 1.53 -4.56 -26.46
N VAL A 32 2.82 -4.87 -26.44
CA VAL A 32 3.41 -5.87 -27.34
C VAL A 32 3.66 -7.18 -26.59
N ARG A 33 3.80 -8.28 -27.36
CA ARG A 33 4.15 -9.58 -26.77
C ARG A 33 5.44 -9.43 -25.96
N GLY A 34 5.39 -9.86 -24.69
CA GLY A 34 6.52 -9.79 -23.77
C GLY A 34 6.45 -8.62 -22.78
N ASP A 35 5.54 -7.66 -22.98
CA ASP A 35 5.31 -6.62 -21.98
C ASP A 35 4.67 -7.21 -20.71
N VAL A 36 5.10 -6.71 -19.55
CA VAL A 36 4.52 -7.00 -18.24
C VAL A 36 3.85 -5.73 -17.73
N LEU A 37 2.54 -5.79 -17.46
CA LEU A 37 1.81 -4.68 -16.86
C LEU A 37 1.56 -4.94 -15.37
N ARG A 38 2.07 -4.05 -14.51
CA ARG A 38 1.71 -3.99 -13.09
C ARG A 38 0.65 -2.92 -12.87
N ILE A 39 -0.48 -3.37 -12.35
CA ILE A 39 -1.60 -2.49 -11.96
C ILE A 39 -1.58 -2.37 -10.44
N ILE A 40 -1.36 -1.15 -9.97
CA ILE A 40 -1.44 -0.79 -8.56
C ILE A 40 -2.78 -0.10 -8.36
N THR A 41 -3.71 -0.76 -7.69
CA THR A 41 -5.00 -0.17 -7.36
C THR A 41 -4.84 0.85 -6.25
N PRO A 42 -5.52 2.01 -6.31
CA PRO A 42 -5.48 2.97 -5.23
C PRO A 42 -6.02 2.35 -3.93
N GLY A 43 -5.40 2.69 -2.81
CA GLY A 43 -5.84 2.28 -1.49
C GLY A 43 -6.90 3.24 -0.95
N GLY A 44 -7.77 2.76 -0.06
CA GLY A 44 -8.71 3.63 0.66
C GLY A 44 -8.00 4.59 1.62
N GLY A 45 -8.52 5.82 1.75
CA GLY A 45 -8.08 6.75 2.78
C GLY A 45 -8.50 6.29 4.18
N GLY A 46 -7.74 6.67 5.20
CA GLY A 46 -8.09 6.38 6.58
C GLY A 46 -9.03 7.42 7.17
N PHE A 47 -9.92 7.01 8.08
CA PHE A 47 -10.79 7.90 8.85
C PHE A 47 -10.30 8.07 10.29
N GLY A 48 -10.50 9.26 10.89
CA GLY A 48 -10.19 9.58 12.29
C GLY A 48 -8.73 9.95 12.57
N ASP A 49 -8.35 10.03 13.85
CA ASP A 49 -6.95 10.08 14.29
C ASP A 49 -6.37 8.65 14.30
N PRO A 50 -5.19 8.41 13.71
CA PRO A 50 -4.57 7.08 13.74
C PRO A 50 -4.31 6.56 15.16
N ARG A 51 -3.95 7.43 16.10
CA ARG A 51 -3.54 7.07 17.47
C ARG A 51 -4.71 6.67 18.35
N GLU A 52 -5.93 7.06 17.98
CA GLU A 52 -7.16 6.67 18.67
C GLU A 52 -7.66 5.29 18.20
N ARG A 53 -7.02 4.69 17.18
CA ARG A 53 -7.41 3.36 16.72
C ARG A 53 -7.07 2.30 17.75
N ASP A 54 -8.04 1.42 18.01
CA ASP A 54 -7.91 0.26 18.88
C ASP A 54 -6.65 -0.57 18.55
N ARG A 55 -5.85 -0.86 19.59
CA ARG A 55 -4.55 -1.53 19.48
C ARG A 55 -4.67 -2.98 19.00
N GLU A 56 -5.70 -3.71 19.40
CA GLU A 56 -5.95 -5.08 18.95
C GLU A 56 -6.30 -5.11 17.46
N ARG A 57 -6.99 -4.08 16.97
CA ARG A 57 -7.22 -3.91 15.53
C ARG A 57 -5.93 -3.63 14.78
N VAL A 58 -5.05 -2.77 15.30
CA VAL A 58 -3.75 -2.51 14.67
C VAL A 58 -2.88 -3.77 14.68
N LYS A 59 -2.87 -4.53 15.77
CA LYS A 59 -2.17 -5.81 15.86
C LYS A 59 -2.63 -6.79 14.77
N ARG A 60 -3.95 -6.98 14.63
CA ARG A 60 -4.52 -7.83 13.58
C ARG A 60 -4.18 -7.32 12.18
N ASP A 61 -4.24 -6.01 11.95
CA ASP A 61 -3.86 -5.41 10.65
C ASP A 61 -2.37 -5.68 10.31
N VAL A 62 -1.49 -5.76 11.32
CA VAL A 62 -0.08 -6.17 11.15
C VAL A 62 0.05 -7.67 10.91
N ASP A 63 -0.63 -8.49 11.71
CA ASP A 63 -0.59 -9.95 11.61
C ASP A 63 -1.14 -10.43 10.25
N GLU A 64 -2.13 -9.73 9.69
CA GLU A 64 -2.70 -9.97 8.36
C GLU A 64 -1.87 -9.34 7.21
N GLY A 65 -0.77 -8.66 7.52
CA GLY A 65 0.10 -8.02 6.52
C GLY A 65 -0.49 -6.80 5.83
N LYS A 66 -1.63 -6.29 6.29
CA LYS A 66 -2.28 -5.07 5.76
C LYS A 66 -1.50 -3.81 6.12
N VAL A 67 -0.82 -3.82 7.27
CA VAL A 67 0.02 -2.73 7.76
C VAL A 67 1.40 -3.30 8.11
N SER A 68 2.46 -2.66 7.64
CA SER A 68 3.81 -3.06 8.03
C SER A 68 4.08 -2.71 9.50
N ALA A 69 4.96 -3.45 10.17
CA ALA A 69 5.36 -3.14 11.54
C ALA A 69 5.91 -1.71 11.69
N ASP A 70 6.63 -1.21 10.69
CA ASP A 70 7.11 0.18 10.66
C ASP A 70 5.95 1.19 10.64
N ARG A 71 4.97 1.01 9.74
CA ARG A 71 3.79 1.90 9.71
C ARG A 71 2.95 1.79 10.97
N ALA A 72 2.85 0.60 11.56
CA ALA A 72 2.16 0.41 12.83
C ALA A 72 2.79 1.28 13.93
N ARG A 73 4.13 1.34 13.98
CA ARG A 73 4.85 2.21 14.92
C ARG A 73 4.69 3.69 14.60
N THR A 74 4.94 4.12 13.36
CA THR A 74 4.96 5.53 13.00
C THR A 74 3.57 6.16 13.03
N ASP A 75 2.60 5.47 12.45
CA ASP A 75 1.27 6.04 12.20
C ASP A 75 0.37 5.80 13.41
N TYR A 76 0.42 4.62 14.02
CA TYR A 76 -0.50 4.22 15.09
C TYR A 76 0.15 4.25 16.49
N GLY A 77 1.45 4.54 16.60
CA GLY A 77 2.18 4.43 17.88
C GLY A 77 2.18 3.00 18.44
N PHE A 78 1.95 2.00 17.58
CA PHE A 78 1.82 0.61 17.99
C PHE A 78 3.22 0.00 18.17
N ASN A 79 3.61 -0.20 19.43
CA ASN A 79 4.79 -0.97 19.77
C ASN A 79 4.34 -2.41 20.03
N SER A 80 4.76 -3.34 19.17
CA SER A 80 4.66 -4.77 19.49
C SER A 80 5.63 -5.07 20.62
N SER A 81 5.20 -4.91 21.87
CA SER A 81 5.89 -5.63 22.95
C SER A 81 5.76 -7.11 22.59
N ARG A 82 6.90 -7.74 22.26
CA ARG A 82 6.98 -9.19 22.24
C ARG A 82 6.58 -9.64 23.63
N HIS A 83 5.35 -10.10 23.80
CA HIS A 83 5.06 -11.04 24.87
C HIS A 83 5.63 -12.37 24.38
N GLY A 84 6.93 -12.56 24.64
CA GLY A 84 7.53 -13.88 24.61
C GLY A 84 6.96 -14.73 25.75
N PRO A 85 7.01 -16.07 25.62
CA PRO A 85 6.48 -17.00 26.62
C PRO A 85 7.14 -16.83 27.99
#